data_AF-A0A7X8SJI2-F1
#
_entry.id   AF-A0A7X8SJI2-F1
#
_cell.length_a   1.000
_cell.length_b   1.000
_cell.length_c   1.000
_cell.angle_alpha   90.00
_cell.angle_beta   90.00
_cell.angle_gamma   90.00
#
_symmetry.space_group_name_H-M   'P 1'
#
loop_
_entity.id
_entity.type
_entity.pdbx_description
1 polymer ?
#
loop_
_entity_poly.entity_id
_entity_poly.type
_entity_poly.pdbx_seq_one_letter_code
_entity_poly.pdbx_strand_id
1 'polypeptide(L)'
;MKIDKSNIAPYLASKREEALVNFKNLKEVDPKFKNLVDELESFNFEEYSLELEEEILANVEDWWTNPQKGINPEEKLQAILIEIEDNIYYNEVSALSYGIVDWEDFEVSTESISMGYSYDFAKGFYGMPGITLEYCNPLAELESNYADRSLIKMKGYKELRKVFTSYGLESIHKAFTKLEEEGELFQLNGISNLMILIGDHDSGEAFPILVRGI
;
A
#
# COMPACT_ATOMS: atom_id res chain seq x y z
N MET A 1 0.86 -16.62 -20.07
CA MET A 1 2.25 -16.30 -19.68
C MET A 1 2.43 -16.76 -18.25
N LYS A 2 3.54 -17.43 -17.87
CA LYS A 2 3.80 -17.66 -16.43
C LYS A 2 4.28 -16.35 -15.84
N ILE A 3 3.62 -15.89 -14.79
CA ILE A 3 3.99 -14.65 -14.10
C ILE A 3 5.05 -15.01 -13.07
N ASP A 4 6.18 -14.33 -13.13
CA ASP A 4 7.30 -14.56 -12.23
C ASP A 4 7.19 -13.62 -11.04
N LYS A 5 6.67 -14.14 -9.92
CA LYS A 5 6.47 -13.37 -8.68
C LYS A 5 7.78 -12.82 -8.13
N SER A 6 8.93 -13.41 -8.48
CA SER A 6 10.23 -12.91 -8.05
C SER A 6 10.55 -11.51 -8.58
N ASN A 7 9.77 -11.01 -9.55
CA ASN A 7 9.91 -9.65 -10.07
C ASN A 7 9.25 -8.57 -9.20
N ILE A 8 8.39 -8.91 -8.24
CA ILE A 8 7.71 -7.90 -7.40
C ILE A 8 8.73 -7.14 -6.55
N ALA A 9 9.53 -7.82 -5.71
CA ALA A 9 10.51 -7.15 -4.86
C ALA A 9 11.51 -6.27 -5.64
N PRO A 10 12.18 -6.74 -6.73
CA PRO A 10 13.04 -5.89 -7.55
C PRO A 10 12.32 -4.69 -8.15
N TYR A 11 11.07 -4.85 -8.57
CA TYR A 11 10.27 -3.75 -9.11
C TYR A 11 9.99 -2.69 -8.02
N LEU A 12 9.53 -3.09 -6.84
CA LEU A 12 9.27 -2.18 -5.72
C LEU A 12 10.55 -1.43 -5.30
N ALA A 13 11.68 -2.14 -5.23
CA ALA A 13 12.99 -1.53 -4.97
C ALA A 13 13.36 -0.49 -6.02
N SER A 14 13.12 -0.78 -7.30
CA SER A 14 13.37 0.18 -8.38
C SER A 14 12.50 1.45 -8.26
N LYS A 15 11.26 1.31 -7.77
CA LYS A 15 10.36 2.44 -7.55
C LYS A 15 10.78 3.33 -6.39
N ARG A 16 11.27 2.73 -5.30
CA ARG A 16 11.92 3.47 -4.21
C ARG A 16 13.13 4.25 -4.71
N GLU A 17 14.01 3.60 -5.45
CA GLU A 17 15.22 4.24 -6.00
C GLU A 17 14.88 5.39 -6.97
N GLU A 18 13.91 5.17 -7.87
CA GLU A 18 13.41 6.18 -8.80
C GLU A 18 12.87 7.41 -8.03
N ALA A 19 12.04 7.19 -7.02
CA ALA A 19 11.47 8.26 -6.20
C ALA A 19 12.57 9.07 -5.48
N LEU A 20 13.56 8.40 -4.89
CA LEU A 20 14.68 9.05 -4.21
C LEU A 20 15.53 9.88 -5.14
N VAL A 21 15.92 9.33 -6.29
CA VAL A 21 16.74 10.03 -7.27
C VAL A 21 16.00 11.27 -7.75
N ASN A 22 14.70 11.14 -8.05
CA ASN A 22 13.88 12.27 -8.47
C ASN A 22 13.80 13.36 -7.39
N PHE A 23 13.59 12.99 -6.12
CA PHE A 23 13.57 13.95 -5.02
C PHE A 23 14.94 14.63 -4.79
N LYS A 24 16.04 13.85 -4.75
CA LYS A 24 17.40 14.36 -4.50
C LYS A 24 17.91 15.27 -5.64
N ASN A 25 17.39 15.13 -6.86
CA ASN A 25 17.72 15.99 -8.01
C ASN A 25 17.00 17.36 -7.99
N LEU A 26 16.07 17.59 -7.07
CA LEU A 26 15.40 18.89 -6.95
C LEU A 26 16.39 19.97 -6.48
N LYS A 27 16.57 21.00 -7.33
CA LYS A 27 17.52 22.10 -7.06
C LYS A 27 17.13 22.97 -5.87
N GLU A 28 15.83 23.14 -5.64
CA GLU A 28 15.28 23.94 -4.54
C GLU A 28 14.10 23.17 -3.96
N VAL A 29 14.27 22.70 -2.74
CA VAL A 29 13.24 22.03 -1.95
C VAL A 29 13.30 22.59 -0.53
N ASP A 30 12.16 22.63 0.14
CA ASP A 30 12.10 23.08 1.54
C ASP A 30 13.04 22.20 2.39
N PRO A 31 13.94 22.77 3.22
CA PRO A 31 14.81 22.01 4.11
C PRO A 31 14.06 21.00 4.98
N LYS A 32 12.81 21.29 5.36
CA LYS A 32 11.99 20.33 6.13
C LYS A 32 11.75 19.04 5.36
N PHE A 33 11.51 19.10 4.05
CA PHE A 33 11.31 17.89 3.24
C PHE A 33 12.57 17.03 3.19
N LYS A 34 13.76 17.65 3.20
CA LYS A 34 15.02 16.91 3.26
C LYS A 34 15.18 16.20 4.60
N ASN A 35 14.93 16.89 5.71
CA ASN A 35 14.99 16.30 7.04
C ASN A 35 14.03 15.11 7.17
N LEU A 36 12.80 15.25 6.65
CA LEU A 36 11.82 14.15 6.65
C LEU A 36 12.30 12.92 5.86
N VAL A 37 13.02 13.12 4.75
CA VAL A 37 13.63 12.00 4.00
C VAL A 37 14.80 11.39 4.78
N ASP A 38 15.63 12.19 5.45
CA ASP A 38 16.74 11.68 6.27
C ASP A 38 16.21 10.87 7.48
N GLU A 39 15.09 11.30 8.07
CA GLU A 39 14.38 10.56 9.13
C GLU A 39 13.79 9.25 8.61
N LEU A 40 13.15 9.27 7.44
CA LEU A 40 12.63 8.08 6.77
C LEU A 40 13.75 7.07 6.44
N GLU A 41 14.90 7.53 5.95
CA GLU A 41 16.09 6.69 5.69
C GLU A 41 16.64 6.03 6.97
N SER A 42 16.30 6.57 8.14
CA SER A 42 16.70 6.05 9.46
C SER A 42 15.63 5.19 10.14
N PHE A 43 14.44 5.06 9.55
CA PHE A 43 13.32 4.29 10.11
C PHE A 43 13.62 2.79 10.14
N ASN A 44 13.20 2.11 11.21
CA ASN A 44 13.44 0.68 11.38
C ASN A 44 12.43 -0.18 10.60
N PHE A 45 12.65 -0.31 9.30
CA PHE A 45 11.78 -1.10 8.43
C PHE A 45 11.78 -2.61 8.71
N GLU A 46 12.81 -3.13 9.39
CA GLU A 46 12.85 -4.55 9.77
C GLU A 46 11.86 -4.84 10.89
N GLU A 47 11.83 -4.00 11.92
CA GLU A 47 10.88 -4.09 13.04
C GLU A 47 9.44 -3.81 12.57
N TYR A 48 9.24 -2.75 11.80
CA TYR A 48 7.95 -2.44 11.18
C TYR A 48 7.38 -3.60 10.35
N SER A 49 8.24 -4.31 9.59
CA SER A 49 7.79 -5.49 8.84
C SER A 49 7.26 -6.61 9.74
N LEU A 50 7.76 -6.75 10.97
CA LEU A 50 7.29 -7.76 11.93
C LEU A 50 5.97 -7.33 12.56
N GLU A 51 5.84 -6.05 12.92
CA GLU A 51 4.61 -5.48 13.48
C GLU A 51 3.46 -5.55 12.47
N LEU A 52 3.75 -5.32 11.19
CA LEU A 52 2.79 -5.50 10.10
C LEU A 52 2.25 -6.93 10.01
N GLU A 53 3.07 -7.96 10.27
CA GLU A 53 2.59 -9.34 10.21
C GLU A 53 1.47 -9.58 11.24
N GLU A 54 1.66 -9.08 12.48
CA GLU A 54 0.66 -9.18 13.54
C GLU A 54 -0.60 -8.39 13.20
N GLU A 55 -0.45 -7.17 12.68
CA GLU A 55 -1.58 -6.32 12.26
C GLU A 55 -2.38 -6.95 11.11
N ILE A 56 -1.72 -7.46 10.08
CA ILE A 56 -2.37 -8.09 8.93
C ILE A 56 -3.15 -9.33 9.40
N LEU A 57 -2.58 -10.17 10.25
CA LEU A 57 -3.25 -11.34 10.80
C LEU A 57 -4.53 -10.95 11.57
N ALA A 58 -4.42 -9.97 12.46
CA ALA A 58 -5.58 -9.46 13.19
C ALA A 58 -6.65 -8.93 12.24
N ASN A 59 -6.26 -8.18 11.19
CA ASN A 59 -7.21 -7.66 10.22
C ASN A 59 -7.86 -8.75 9.38
N VAL A 60 -7.14 -9.81 9.01
CA VAL A 60 -7.71 -10.95 8.29
C VAL A 60 -8.77 -11.65 9.13
N GLU A 61 -8.50 -11.91 10.41
CA GLU A 61 -9.42 -12.60 11.33
C GLU A 61 -10.63 -11.73 11.71
N ASP A 62 -10.39 -10.50 12.16
CA ASP A 62 -11.42 -9.65 12.74
C ASP A 62 -12.29 -8.95 11.69
N TRP A 63 -11.73 -8.69 10.50
CA TRP A 63 -12.35 -7.82 9.49
C TRP A 63 -12.50 -8.48 8.13
N TRP A 64 -11.44 -8.97 7.50
CA TRP A 64 -11.46 -9.32 6.07
C TRP A 64 -12.17 -10.65 5.76
N THR A 65 -12.32 -11.52 6.75
CA THR A 65 -13.02 -12.80 6.62
C THR A 65 -14.28 -12.91 7.48
N ASN A 66 -14.56 -11.90 8.31
CA ASN A 66 -15.56 -11.99 9.36
C ASN A 66 -17.00 -11.69 8.88
N PRO A 67 -17.91 -12.68 8.82
CA PRO A 67 -19.27 -12.44 8.35
C PRO A 67 -20.09 -11.52 9.27
N GLN A 68 -19.72 -11.39 10.55
CA GLN A 68 -20.39 -10.44 11.45
C GLN A 68 -20.08 -8.98 11.11
N LYS A 69 -19.00 -8.72 10.36
CA LYS A 69 -18.68 -7.40 9.80
C LYS A 69 -19.35 -7.15 8.44
N GLY A 70 -20.13 -8.12 7.95
CA GLY A 70 -20.85 -8.03 6.69
C GLY A 70 -20.16 -8.71 5.51
N ILE A 71 -18.97 -9.30 5.71
CA ILE A 71 -18.24 -10.05 4.69
C ILE A 71 -19.09 -11.21 4.17
N ASN A 72 -19.15 -11.35 2.85
CA ASN A 72 -19.75 -12.50 2.19
C ASN A 72 -18.69 -13.61 1.98
N PRO A 73 -18.71 -14.72 2.74
CA PRO A 73 -17.68 -15.76 2.65
C PRO A 73 -17.72 -16.56 1.34
N GLU A 74 -18.80 -16.49 0.58
CA GLU A 74 -18.94 -17.19 -0.70
C GLU A 74 -18.42 -16.38 -1.90
N GLU A 75 -18.23 -15.07 -1.71
CA GLU A 75 -17.81 -14.16 -2.77
C GLU A 75 -16.29 -14.24 -2.98
N LYS A 76 -15.89 -14.50 -4.22
CA LYS A 76 -14.48 -14.72 -4.55
C LYS A 76 -13.79 -13.42 -4.92
N LEU A 77 -12.80 -13.03 -4.13
CA LEU A 77 -12.00 -11.83 -4.38
C LEU A 77 -11.05 -12.04 -5.57
N GLN A 78 -10.99 -11.06 -6.46
CA GLN A 78 -9.95 -10.95 -7.50
C GLN A 78 -8.72 -10.20 -6.98
N ALA A 79 -8.94 -9.17 -6.15
CA ALA A 79 -7.87 -8.44 -5.49
C ALA A 79 -8.29 -7.93 -4.11
N ILE A 80 -7.31 -7.53 -3.30
CA ILE A 80 -7.47 -6.65 -2.15
C ILE A 80 -6.63 -5.41 -2.43
N LEU A 81 -7.24 -4.22 -2.35
CA LEU A 81 -6.54 -2.95 -2.41
C LEU A 81 -6.34 -2.42 -1.00
N ILE A 82 -5.08 -2.19 -0.63
CA ILE A 82 -4.67 -1.42 0.54
C ILE A 82 -4.49 0.03 0.09
N GLU A 83 -5.47 0.87 0.38
CA GLU A 83 -5.53 2.24 -0.07
C GLU A 83 -4.78 3.20 0.86
N ILE A 84 -3.78 3.87 0.31
CA ILE A 84 -3.10 4.99 0.95
C ILE A 84 -3.86 6.26 0.58
N GLU A 85 -4.61 6.80 1.54
CA GLU A 85 -5.35 8.04 1.33
C GLU A 85 -4.42 9.22 1.00
N ASP A 86 -4.96 10.24 0.33
CA ASP A 86 -4.22 11.44 -0.06
C ASP A 86 -3.63 12.24 1.13
N ASN A 87 -4.14 12.00 2.34
CA ASN A 87 -3.78 12.74 3.52
C ASN A 87 -2.77 12.01 4.42
N ILE A 88 -1.69 11.50 3.83
CA ILE A 88 -0.59 10.82 4.54
C ILE A 88 0.19 11.69 5.54
N TYR A 89 -0.22 12.93 5.76
CA TYR A 89 0.39 13.91 6.65
C TYR A 89 -0.45 14.17 7.90
N TYR A 90 -1.42 13.32 8.22
CA TYR A 90 -2.04 13.28 9.55
C TYR A 90 -1.21 12.41 10.52
N ASN A 91 -1.44 12.54 11.83
CA ASN A 91 -0.89 11.58 12.80
C ASN A 91 -1.58 10.23 12.67
N GLU A 92 -0.86 9.14 12.95
CA GLU A 92 -1.40 7.77 12.99
C GLU A 92 -2.07 7.38 11.66
N VAL A 93 -1.38 7.62 10.55
CA VAL A 93 -1.90 7.31 9.21
C VAL A 93 -2.10 5.81 9.08
N SER A 94 -3.32 5.40 8.78
CA SER A 94 -3.66 4.02 8.41
C SER A 94 -4.19 3.97 6.98
N ALA A 95 -3.77 2.97 6.23
CA ALA A 95 -4.41 2.61 4.97
C ALA A 95 -5.74 1.89 5.23
N LEU A 96 -6.69 2.08 4.31
CA LEU A 96 -7.94 1.33 4.28
C LEU A 96 -7.79 0.10 3.37
N SER A 97 -8.64 -0.90 3.54
CA SER A 97 -8.67 -2.09 2.71
C SER A 97 -10.02 -2.26 2.01
N TYR A 98 -9.93 -2.70 0.76
CA TYR A 98 -11.08 -2.92 -0.12
C TYR A 98 -10.94 -4.28 -0.81
N GLY A 99 -11.97 -5.12 -0.68
CA GLY A 99 -12.10 -6.34 -1.46
C GLY A 99 -12.62 -6.00 -2.85
N ILE A 100 -11.95 -6.49 -3.89
CA ILE A 100 -12.28 -6.19 -5.29
C ILE A 100 -12.83 -7.45 -5.98
N VAL A 101 -13.97 -7.28 -6.64
CA VAL A 101 -14.69 -8.32 -7.41
C VAL A 101 -15.15 -7.74 -8.75
N ASP A 102 -15.61 -8.61 -9.65
CA ASP A 102 -16.13 -8.27 -10.98
C ASP A 102 -15.27 -7.25 -11.77
N TRP A 103 -13.95 -7.32 -11.59
CA TRP A 103 -12.98 -6.50 -12.32
C TRP A 103 -12.87 -7.00 -13.76
N GLU A 104 -13.45 -6.24 -14.70
CA GLU A 104 -13.67 -6.64 -16.10
C GLU A 104 -12.36 -7.01 -16.83
N ASP A 105 -11.34 -6.17 -16.70
CA ASP A 105 -10.03 -6.32 -17.36
C ASP A 105 -8.96 -6.84 -16.39
N PHE A 106 -9.35 -7.69 -15.43
CA PHE A 106 -8.42 -8.24 -14.46
C PHE A 106 -7.29 -9.04 -15.14
N GLU A 107 -6.10 -8.46 -15.09
CA GLU A 107 -4.85 -9.12 -15.47
C GLU A 107 -3.87 -9.05 -14.30
N VAL A 108 -3.24 -10.17 -14.01
CA VAL A 108 -2.23 -10.22 -12.96
C VAL A 108 -0.98 -9.51 -13.44
N SER A 109 -0.44 -8.65 -12.59
CA SER A 109 0.77 -7.88 -12.85
C SER A 109 1.76 -8.01 -11.71
N THR A 110 3.05 -7.84 -12.02
CA THR A 110 4.13 -7.64 -11.05
C THR A 110 4.66 -6.22 -11.06
N GLU A 111 4.09 -5.36 -11.91
CA GLU A 111 4.36 -3.94 -12.02
C GLU A 111 3.11 -3.13 -11.65
N SER A 112 3.26 -1.82 -11.43
CA SER A 112 2.14 -0.96 -11.10
C SER A 112 1.08 -0.97 -12.20
N ILE A 113 -0.18 -0.91 -11.78
CA ILE A 113 -1.34 -0.96 -12.65
C ILE A 113 -2.27 0.21 -12.37
N SER A 114 -2.96 0.64 -13.42
CA SER A 114 -4.13 1.51 -13.29
C SER A 114 -5.35 0.62 -13.17
N MET A 115 -6.01 0.66 -12.01
CA MET A 115 -7.21 -0.16 -11.78
C MET A 115 -8.42 0.30 -12.60
N GLY A 116 -8.37 1.53 -13.12
CA GLY A 116 -9.50 2.16 -13.81
C GLY A 116 -10.70 2.29 -12.88
N TYR A 117 -11.90 2.10 -13.44
CA TYR A 117 -13.17 2.18 -12.70
C TYR A 117 -14.11 0.99 -13.00
N SER A 118 -13.60 -0.05 -13.66
CA SER A 118 -14.37 -1.22 -14.11
C SER A 118 -14.19 -2.40 -13.15
N TYR A 119 -14.60 -2.22 -11.89
CA TYR A 119 -14.64 -3.24 -10.86
C TYR A 119 -15.72 -2.89 -9.83
N ASP A 120 -16.13 -3.88 -9.05
CA ASP A 120 -17.03 -3.71 -7.91
C ASP A 120 -16.30 -4.01 -6.59
N PHE A 121 -16.86 -3.51 -5.49
CA PHE A 121 -16.40 -3.83 -4.15
C PHE A 121 -17.13 -5.05 -3.61
N ALA A 122 -16.38 -5.95 -3.01
CA ALA A 122 -16.91 -7.11 -2.33
C ALA A 122 -17.85 -6.69 -1.19
N LYS A 123 -18.94 -7.44 -1.02
CA LYS A 123 -19.96 -7.14 -0.04
C LYS A 123 -19.38 -7.13 1.36
N GLY A 124 -19.51 -5.98 2.02
CA GLY A 124 -19.03 -5.78 3.38
C GLY A 124 -17.52 -5.67 3.48
N PHE A 125 -16.79 -5.49 2.37
CA PHE A 125 -15.34 -5.29 2.36
C PHE A 125 -14.98 -3.94 1.69
N TYR A 126 -15.62 -2.87 2.13
CA TYR A 126 -15.41 -1.50 1.63
C TYR A 126 -14.91 -0.61 2.76
N GLY A 127 -13.68 -0.09 2.64
CA GLY A 127 -13.09 0.80 3.63
C GLY A 127 -12.85 0.15 4.99
N MET A 128 -12.42 -1.11 4.99
CA MET A 128 -12.07 -1.83 6.23
C MET A 128 -10.68 -1.42 6.72
N PRO A 129 -10.30 -1.74 7.97
CA PRO A 129 -8.92 -1.52 8.42
C PRO A 129 -7.93 -2.22 7.50
N GLY A 130 -6.90 -1.49 7.03
CA GLY A 130 -5.86 -2.00 6.13
C GLY A 130 -4.59 -2.32 6.90
N ILE A 131 -3.67 -1.36 6.94
CA ILE A 131 -2.41 -1.44 7.70
C ILE A 131 -2.03 -0.04 8.18
N THR A 132 -1.28 0.04 9.26
CA THR A 132 -0.72 1.28 9.77
C THR A 132 0.52 1.67 8.95
N LEU A 133 0.66 2.96 8.64
CA LEU A 133 1.78 3.50 7.86
C LEU A 133 2.69 4.32 8.79
N GLU A 134 3.26 3.68 9.81
CA GLU A 134 3.99 4.39 10.88
C GLU A 134 5.17 5.21 10.37
N TYR A 135 5.82 4.76 9.30
CA TYR A 135 6.90 5.50 8.65
C TYR A 135 6.44 6.84 8.04
N CYS A 136 5.13 7.08 7.89
CA CYS A 136 4.55 8.36 7.50
C CYS A 136 4.32 9.31 8.67
N ASN A 137 4.38 8.86 9.93
CA ASN A 137 4.11 9.71 11.10
C ASN A 137 4.92 11.02 11.12
N PRO A 138 6.21 11.08 10.71
CA PRO A 138 6.94 12.35 10.62
C PRO A 138 6.27 13.40 9.71
N LEU A 139 5.48 12.98 8.71
CA LEU A 139 4.75 13.90 7.84
C LEU A 139 3.68 14.71 8.58
N ALA A 140 3.23 14.26 9.75
CA ALA A 140 2.30 15.00 10.61
C ALA A 140 2.81 16.40 11.00
N GLU A 141 4.13 16.58 11.03
CA GLU A 141 4.73 17.89 11.24
C GLU A 141 4.37 18.89 10.12
N LEU A 142 4.06 18.42 8.92
CA LEU A 142 3.69 19.27 7.79
C LEU A 142 2.29 19.88 7.95
N GLU A 143 1.34 19.14 8.54
CA GLU A 143 -0.02 19.64 8.81
C GLU A 143 0.03 20.89 9.69
N SER A 144 0.78 20.82 10.79
CA SER A 144 0.92 21.92 11.74
C SER A 144 1.60 23.17 11.15
N ASN A 145 2.40 22.99 10.10
CA ASN A 145 3.25 24.03 9.52
C ASN A 145 2.69 24.64 8.23
N TYR A 146 1.84 23.93 7.50
CA TYR A 146 1.37 24.31 6.18
C TYR A 146 -0.11 23.98 6.04
N ALA A 147 -0.99 24.85 6.57
CA ALA A 147 -2.45 24.69 6.51
C ALA A 147 -2.93 24.19 5.12
N ASP A 148 -3.20 22.89 5.06
CA ASP A 148 -3.75 21.95 4.08
C ASP A 148 -3.73 22.25 2.56
N ARG A 149 -3.88 23.51 2.13
CA ARG A 149 -3.96 23.89 0.70
C ARG A 149 -2.68 24.49 0.13
N SER A 150 -1.74 24.90 0.98
CA SER A 150 -0.42 25.34 0.51
C SER A 150 0.51 24.17 0.23
N LEU A 151 0.40 23.09 1.00
CA LEU A 151 1.36 21.98 0.98
C LEU A 151 1.43 21.29 -0.37
N ILE A 152 0.28 20.94 -0.96
CA ILE A 152 0.19 20.30 -2.29
C ILE A 152 0.82 21.16 -3.41
N LYS A 153 0.91 22.47 -3.20
CA LYS A 153 1.50 23.43 -4.15
C LYS A 153 2.98 23.69 -3.91
N MET A 154 3.54 23.20 -2.81
CA MET A 154 4.96 23.36 -2.52
C MET A 154 5.80 22.52 -3.47
N LYS A 155 6.85 23.14 -4.00
CA LYS A 155 7.83 22.48 -4.85
C LYS A 155 8.48 21.32 -4.08
N GLY A 156 8.47 20.13 -4.68
CA GLY A 156 9.01 18.92 -4.07
C GLY A 156 8.04 18.11 -3.21
N TYR A 157 6.82 18.60 -2.94
CA TYR A 157 5.86 17.85 -2.13
C TYR A 157 5.38 16.57 -2.82
N LYS A 158 5.13 16.62 -4.14
CA LYS A 158 4.73 15.43 -4.90
C LYS A 158 5.82 14.37 -4.90
N GLU A 159 7.07 14.80 -5.04
CA GLU A 159 8.25 13.94 -4.98
C GLU A 159 8.45 13.37 -3.58
N LEU A 160 8.24 14.17 -2.53
CA LEU A 160 8.25 13.71 -1.14
C LEU A 160 7.19 12.63 -0.89
N ARG A 161 5.93 12.86 -1.32
CA ARG A 161 4.85 11.86 -1.21
C ARG A 161 5.25 10.55 -1.88
N LYS A 162 5.82 10.61 -3.09
CA LYS A 162 6.32 9.42 -3.80
C LYS A 162 7.44 8.70 -3.04
N VAL A 163 8.35 9.43 -2.42
CA VAL A 163 9.40 8.84 -1.57
C VAL A 163 8.76 8.09 -0.42
N PHE A 164 7.90 8.72 0.37
CA PHE A 164 7.23 8.06 1.50
C PHE A 164 6.40 6.85 1.04
N THR A 165 5.53 7.01 0.03
CA THR A 165 4.73 5.89 -0.50
C THR A 165 5.59 4.70 -0.94
N SER A 166 6.72 4.95 -1.62
CA SER A 166 7.56 3.87 -2.17
C SER A 166 8.47 3.19 -1.14
N TYR A 167 8.83 3.85 -0.03
CA TYR A 167 9.75 3.30 0.97
C TYR A 167 9.17 2.11 1.73
N GLY A 168 7.88 2.17 2.08
CA GLY A 168 7.22 1.09 2.82
C GLY A 168 6.95 -0.17 1.98
N LEU A 169 6.95 -0.06 0.65
CA LEU A 169 6.42 -1.12 -0.23
C LEU A 169 7.15 -2.45 -0.08
N GLU A 170 8.48 -2.44 0.02
CA GLU A 170 9.26 -3.67 0.17
C GLU A 170 9.00 -4.36 1.52
N SER A 171 8.89 -3.61 2.61
CA SER A 171 8.60 -4.15 3.94
C SER A 171 7.19 -4.72 4.00
N ILE A 172 6.23 -4.03 3.38
CA ILE A 172 4.85 -4.49 3.25
C ILE A 172 4.80 -5.77 2.41
N HIS A 173 5.47 -5.78 1.25
CA HIS A 173 5.62 -6.98 0.41
C HIS A 173 6.22 -8.15 1.19
N LYS A 174 7.25 -7.91 1.99
CA LYS A 174 7.91 -8.93 2.82
C LYS A 174 6.95 -9.53 3.84
N ALA A 175 6.19 -8.70 4.56
CA ALA A 175 5.20 -9.16 5.53
C ALA A 175 4.12 -10.05 4.86
N PHE A 176 3.49 -9.56 3.79
CA PHE A 176 2.47 -10.33 3.06
C PHE A 176 3.01 -11.62 2.44
N THR A 177 4.25 -11.59 1.90
CA THR A 177 4.88 -12.79 1.31
C THR A 177 5.11 -13.86 2.36
N LYS A 178 5.63 -13.48 3.53
CA LYS A 178 5.85 -14.42 4.63
C LYS A 178 4.53 -15.04 5.11
N LEU A 179 3.50 -14.23 5.32
CA LEU A 179 2.17 -14.73 5.72
C LEU A 179 1.54 -15.65 4.67
N GLU A 180 1.73 -15.39 3.37
CA GLU A 180 1.30 -16.29 2.31
C GLU A 180 2.10 -17.60 2.31
N GLU A 181 3.42 -17.56 2.52
CA GLU A 181 4.29 -18.74 2.61
C GLU A 181 3.96 -19.63 3.83
N GLU A 182 3.55 -19.00 4.94
CA GLU A 182 3.07 -19.67 6.15
C GLU A 182 1.63 -20.20 6.02
N GLY A 183 0.93 -19.80 4.95
CA GLY A 183 -0.45 -20.24 4.64
C GLY A 183 -1.53 -19.48 5.41
N GLU A 184 -1.15 -18.44 6.16
CA GLU A 184 -2.06 -17.66 7.00
C GLU A 184 -3.08 -16.85 6.18
N LEU A 185 -2.75 -16.52 4.95
CA LEU A 185 -3.64 -15.79 4.05
C LEU A 185 -4.64 -16.70 3.31
N PHE A 186 -4.53 -18.04 3.39
CA PHE A 186 -5.43 -18.97 2.67
C PHE A 186 -6.89 -18.87 3.08
N GLN A 187 -7.18 -18.32 4.25
CA GLN A 187 -8.53 -18.02 4.72
C GLN A 187 -9.22 -16.91 3.92
N LEU A 188 -8.46 -16.06 3.21
CA LEU A 188 -9.03 -15.11 2.26
C LEU A 188 -9.65 -15.89 1.09
N ASN A 189 -10.96 -15.72 0.87
CA ASN A 189 -11.69 -16.36 -0.23
C ASN A 189 -11.36 -15.70 -1.59
N GLY A 190 -10.10 -15.74 -1.98
CA GLY A 190 -9.62 -15.24 -3.27
C GLY A 190 -9.63 -16.31 -4.36
N ILE A 191 -9.60 -15.87 -5.61
CA ILE A 191 -9.25 -16.73 -6.73
C ILE A 191 -7.79 -17.22 -6.62
N SER A 192 -7.41 -18.22 -7.42
CA SER A 192 -6.06 -18.82 -7.37
C SER A 192 -4.93 -17.84 -7.56
N ASN A 193 -5.19 -16.73 -8.26
CA ASN A 193 -4.26 -15.65 -8.57
C ASN A 193 -4.70 -14.31 -7.97
N LEU A 194 -5.31 -14.35 -6.77
CA LEU A 194 -5.61 -13.17 -5.96
C LEU A 194 -4.41 -12.21 -5.93
N MET A 195 -4.63 -10.93 -6.21
CA MET A 195 -3.61 -9.89 -6.03
C MET A 195 -3.86 -9.11 -4.74
N ILE A 196 -2.79 -8.79 -4.01
CA ILE A 196 -2.83 -7.73 -3.00
C ILE A 196 -2.08 -6.55 -3.57
N LEU A 197 -2.76 -5.41 -3.60
CA LEU A 197 -2.30 -4.15 -4.16
C LEU A 197 -2.17 -3.13 -3.04
N ILE A 198 -1.27 -2.17 -3.21
CA ILE A 198 -1.21 -0.97 -2.37
C ILE A 198 -1.08 0.28 -3.22
N GLY A 199 -1.79 1.34 -2.88
CA GLY A 199 -1.76 2.58 -3.65
C GLY A 199 -3.08 3.32 -3.51
N ASP A 200 -3.52 3.96 -4.58
CA ASP A 200 -4.78 4.71 -4.60
C ASP A 200 -5.48 4.42 -5.93
N HIS A 201 -6.75 4.03 -5.87
CA HIS A 201 -7.51 3.67 -7.06
C HIS A 201 -7.85 4.88 -7.95
N ASP A 202 -7.96 6.08 -7.38
CA ASP A 202 -8.28 7.33 -8.09
C ASP A 202 -7.04 7.95 -8.76
N SER A 203 -5.87 7.85 -8.11
CA SER A 203 -4.62 8.36 -8.70
C SER A 203 -4.08 7.52 -9.86
N GLY A 204 -4.65 6.33 -10.07
CA GLY A 204 -4.37 5.46 -11.21
C GLY A 204 -3.08 4.66 -11.09
N GLU A 205 -2.50 4.54 -9.89
CA GLU A 205 -1.31 3.73 -9.64
C GLU A 205 -1.48 2.88 -8.38
N ALA A 206 -1.65 1.58 -8.57
CA ALA A 206 -1.63 0.56 -7.54
C ALA A 206 -0.47 -0.40 -7.77
N PHE A 207 0.32 -0.67 -6.73
CA PHE A 207 1.50 -1.52 -6.76
C PHE A 207 1.13 -2.93 -6.28
N PRO A 208 1.34 -3.98 -7.08
CA PRO A 208 1.25 -5.35 -6.58
C PRO A 208 2.30 -5.58 -5.50
N ILE A 209 1.84 -5.99 -4.31
CA ILE A 209 2.68 -6.41 -3.19
C ILE A 209 2.61 -7.92 -2.96
N LEU A 210 1.56 -8.59 -3.46
CA LEU A 210 1.47 -10.05 -3.45
C LEU A 210 0.63 -10.54 -4.63
N VAL A 211 1.01 -11.68 -5.19
CA VAL A 211 0.18 -12.46 -6.12
C VAL A 211 0.09 -13.89 -5.59
N ARG A 212 -1.11 -14.38 -5.31
CA ARG A 212 -1.37 -15.75 -4.83
C ARG A 212 -1.13 -16.79 -5.93
N GLY A 213 -0.74 -18.00 -5.51
CA GLY A 213 -0.89 -19.24 -6.30
C GLY A 213 -0.40 -19.25 -7.75
N ILE A 214 0.91 -19.07 -7.95
CA ILE A 214 1.61 -19.39 -9.21
C ILE A 214 2.86 -20.18 -8.84
#